data_AF-A0A2V2XTV0-F1
#
_entry.id   AF-A0A2V2XTV0-F1
#
_cell.length_a   1.000
_cell.length_b   1.000
_cell.length_c   1.000
_cell.angle_alpha   90.00
_cell.angle_beta   90.00
_cell.angle_gamma   90.00
#
_symmetry.space_group_name_H-M   'P 1'
#
loop_
_entity.id
_entity.type
_entity.pdbx_description
1 polymer ?
#
loop_
_entity_poly.entity_id
_entity_poly.type
_entity_poly.pdbx_seq_one_letter_code
_entity_poly.pdbx_strand_id
1 'polypeptide(L)'
;MQMQQDYYALLGVPRTASKDGIREAYKLRALELHPDKNPEGEAVFKLVLNAYQVLGSPTKRRKYDQEMALRDGRRPVAHATGRNGPKPTQGNNKSPRVPNPAPKPSFASGASRKPVDEKLFEDVYKQYQKGTYGGSAPFGRDNRDGFRGAGANQQSFAEWFKRKQEELRQAEEVFKAKLDYAKKLEFEEKRRAEEWRILQERREREREEEIERARAQREWEGELLRHEKEMASKIRKAEEEKQKMAAYSEVQKRQQEDLDAHLRELAMMKKELEDERRRLATERELARQESTDQQHARLERQRQREKELALELQRAEEKIEVALANQADYEAYEKEREERRLREEDARRLEEERRRQTNLHEEETRRQFNAEQEEARRKASEELGGKRRAILEQFVKERQRHQDDVEAMRRETDRIEAEMQAKLDALREAKRSGQPINLDEWKL
;
A
#
# COMPACT_ATOMS: atom_id res chain seq x y z
N MET A 1 -6.70 21.75 16.89
CA MET A 1 -7.20 22.79 15.96
C MET A 1 -6.06 23.20 15.06
N GLN A 2 -6.05 22.77 13.79
CA GLN A 2 -5.02 23.20 12.84
C GLN A 2 -5.22 24.70 12.56
N MET A 3 -4.16 25.50 12.71
CA MET A 3 -4.12 26.84 12.16
C MET A 3 -4.35 26.73 10.65
N GLN A 4 -5.56 27.04 10.18
CA GLN A 4 -5.87 27.14 8.76
C GLN A 4 -5.09 28.32 8.18
N GLN A 5 -3.91 28.02 7.63
CA GLN A 5 -3.03 28.99 7.00
C GLN A 5 -3.71 29.57 5.75
N ASP A 6 -3.79 30.89 5.67
CA ASP A 6 -4.34 31.62 4.52
C ASP A 6 -3.45 31.35 3.29
N TYR A 7 -4.03 30.80 2.22
CA TYR A 7 -3.30 30.45 1.00
C TYR A 7 -2.70 31.68 0.31
N TYR A 8 -3.31 32.86 0.49
CA TYR A 8 -2.74 34.12 -0.02
C TYR A 8 -1.51 34.53 0.78
N ALA A 9 -1.54 34.36 2.11
CA ALA A 9 -0.41 34.64 2.98
C ALA A 9 0.75 33.67 2.73
N LEU A 10 0.46 32.40 2.47
CA LEU A 10 1.47 31.39 2.12
C LEU A 10 2.21 31.70 0.81
N LEU A 11 1.50 32.27 -0.18
CA LEU A 11 2.11 32.73 -1.42
C LEU A 11 2.72 34.14 -1.30
N GLY A 12 2.48 34.85 -0.19
CA GLY A 12 2.96 36.22 0.04
C GLY A 12 2.30 37.27 -0.84
N VAL A 13 1.07 37.03 -1.30
CA VAL A 13 0.33 37.93 -2.20
C VAL A 13 -0.95 38.46 -1.54
N PRO A 14 -1.41 39.68 -1.88
CA PRO A 14 -2.68 40.18 -1.37
C PRO A 14 -3.86 39.38 -1.97
N ARG A 15 -4.99 39.31 -1.26
CA ARG A 15 -6.21 38.62 -1.74
C ARG A 15 -6.77 39.17 -3.06
N THR A 16 -6.45 40.43 -3.38
CA THR A 16 -6.78 41.11 -4.63
C THR A 16 -5.83 40.79 -5.79
N ALA A 17 -4.82 39.93 -5.59
CA ALA A 17 -3.82 39.62 -6.60
C ALA A 17 -4.45 39.03 -7.87
N SER A 18 -3.97 39.49 -9.02
CA SER A 18 -4.33 38.93 -10.32
C SER A 18 -3.81 37.49 -10.43
N LYS A 19 -4.40 36.71 -11.34
CA LYS A 19 -3.99 35.33 -11.61
C LYS A 19 -2.49 35.26 -11.99
N ASP A 20 -2.01 36.25 -12.73
CA ASP A 20 -0.61 36.31 -13.15
C ASP A 20 0.31 36.61 -11.96
N GLY A 21 -0.08 37.49 -11.04
CA GLY A 21 0.66 37.75 -9.80
C GLY A 21 0.75 36.54 -8.88
N ILE A 22 -0.30 35.72 -8.79
CA ILE A 22 -0.29 34.45 -8.04
C ILE A 22 0.67 33.45 -8.67
N ARG A 23 0.73 33.40 -10.01
CA ARG A 23 1.63 32.51 -10.76
C ARG A 23 3.09 32.92 -10.61
N GLU A 24 3.38 34.21 -10.63
CA GLU A 24 4.73 34.73 -10.43
C GLU A 24 5.22 34.49 -9.00
N ALA A 25 4.37 34.78 -8.00
CA ALA A 25 4.71 34.54 -6.60
C ALA A 25 4.97 33.05 -6.29
N TYR A 26 4.16 32.15 -6.86
CA TYR A 26 4.41 30.71 -6.77
C TYR A 26 5.76 30.31 -7.37
N LYS A 27 6.12 30.85 -8.55
CA LYS A 27 7.42 30.55 -9.18
C LYS A 27 8.59 31.00 -8.31
N LEU A 28 8.52 32.20 -7.72
CA LEU A 28 9.56 32.71 -6.83
C LEU A 28 9.69 31.83 -5.57
N ARG A 29 8.58 31.51 -4.91
CA ARG A 29 8.57 30.64 -3.72
C ARG A 29 9.00 29.21 -4.01
N ALA A 30 8.62 28.67 -5.17
CA ALA A 30 9.02 27.33 -5.59
C ALA A 30 10.53 27.24 -5.89
N LEU A 31 11.16 28.32 -6.37
CA LEU A 31 12.61 28.38 -6.57
C LEU A 31 13.37 28.54 -5.25
N GLU A 32 12.82 29.28 -4.29
CA GLU A 32 13.39 29.46 -2.94
C GLU A 32 13.30 28.19 -2.09
N LEU A 33 12.18 27.47 -2.18
CA LEU A 33 11.85 26.31 -1.34
C LEU A 33 12.02 24.97 -2.07
N HIS A 34 12.72 24.96 -3.20
CA HIS A 34 12.93 23.73 -3.95
C HIS A 34 13.74 22.73 -3.10
N PRO A 35 13.32 21.45 -2.99
CA PRO A 35 13.97 20.46 -2.13
C PRO A 35 15.42 20.16 -2.52
N ASP A 36 15.81 20.48 -3.76
CA ASP A 36 17.18 20.37 -4.26
C ASP A 36 18.13 21.47 -3.70
N LYS A 37 17.58 22.63 -3.32
CA LYS A 37 18.36 23.74 -2.75
C LYS A 37 18.17 23.89 -1.24
N ASN A 38 17.03 23.47 -0.71
CA ASN A 38 16.74 23.49 0.72
C ASN A 38 15.98 22.21 1.14
N PRO A 39 16.68 21.16 1.62
CA PRO A 39 16.06 19.88 1.93
C PRO A 39 15.07 19.93 3.11
N GLU A 40 15.16 20.93 4.00
CA GLU A 40 14.16 21.13 5.08
C GLU A 40 12.90 21.87 4.60
N GLY A 41 12.92 22.44 3.39
CA GLY A 41 11.83 23.20 2.80
C GLY A 41 10.69 22.34 2.25
N GLU A 42 10.80 21.00 2.21
CA GLU A 42 9.84 20.11 1.56
C GLU A 42 8.41 20.25 2.12
N ALA A 43 8.28 20.38 3.44
CA ALA A 43 6.99 20.56 4.10
C ALA A 43 6.32 21.89 3.71
N VAL A 44 7.09 22.97 3.63
CA VAL A 44 6.59 24.31 3.25
C VAL A 44 6.32 24.37 1.75
N PHE A 45 7.13 23.70 0.93
CA PHE A 45 6.93 23.57 -0.51
C PHE A 45 5.60 22.89 -0.85
N LYS A 46 5.24 21.81 -0.14
CA LYS A 46 3.94 21.14 -0.29
C LYS A 46 2.77 22.08 0.04
N LEU A 47 2.91 22.93 1.06
CA LEU A 47 1.88 23.91 1.42
C LEU A 47 1.74 25.02 0.37
N VAL A 48 2.86 25.53 -0.17
CA VAL A 48 2.90 26.51 -1.27
C VAL A 48 2.29 25.94 -2.55
N LEU A 49 2.58 24.67 -2.86
CA LEU A 49 2.00 23.97 -4.00
C LEU A 49 0.48 23.83 -3.86
N ASN A 50 0.00 23.41 -2.69
CA ASN A 50 -1.43 23.33 -2.40
C ASN A 50 -2.12 24.70 -2.52
N ALA A 51 -1.50 25.76 -2.02
CA ALA A 51 -2.00 27.12 -2.16
C ALA A 51 -2.16 27.52 -3.64
N TYR A 52 -1.17 27.24 -4.48
CA TYR A 52 -1.24 27.53 -5.92
C TYR A 52 -2.29 26.67 -6.65
N GLN A 53 -2.47 25.40 -6.27
CA GLN A 53 -3.50 24.54 -6.88
C GLN A 53 -4.93 25.04 -6.59
N VAL A 54 -5.15 25.63 -5.42
CA VAL A 54 -6.44 26.22 -5.03
C VAL A 54 -6.63 27.60 -5.66
N LEU A 55 -5.64 28.48 -5.56
CA LEU A 55 -5.74 29.87 -6.02
C LEU A 55 -5.50 30.08 -7.52
N GLY A 56 -4.79 29.17 -8.18
CA GLY A 56 -4.46 29.24 -9.61
C GLY A 56 -5.64 28.88 -10.53
N SER A 57 -6.61 28.11 -10.04
CA SER A 57 -7.84 27.79 -10.78
C SER A 57 -8.96 28.78 -10.44
N PRO A 58 -9.56 29.48 -11.42
CA PRO A 58 -10.64 30.45 -11.17
C PRO A 58 -11.84 29.85 -10.41
N THR A 59 -12.16 28.58 -10.66
CA THR A 59 -13.30 27.89 -10.02
C THR A 59 -12.99 27.51 -8.58
N LYS A 60 -11.78 27.03 -8.29
CA LYS A 60 -11.34 26.68 -6.93
C LYS A 60 -11.09 27.93 -6.08
N ARG A 61 -10.48 28.97 -6.66
CA ARG A 61 -10.30 30.28 -6.04
C ARG A 61 -11.63 30.87 -5.61
N ARG A 62 -12.65 30.85 -6.47
CA ARG A 62 -13.98 31.36 -6.14
C ARG A 62 -14.63 30.62 -4.96
N LYS A 63 -14.48 29.29 -4.89
CA LYS A 63 -14.99 28.49 -3.77
C LYS A 63 -14.25 28.80 -2.48
N TYR A 64 -12.92 28.91 -2.55
CA TYR A 64 -12.08 29.28 -1.41
C TYR A 64 -12.40 30.70 -0.91
N ASP A 65 -12.53 31.68 -1.80
CA ASP A 65 -12.90 33.05 -1.45
C ASP A 65 -14.32 33.12 -0.84
N GLN A 66 -15.25 32.29 -1.31
CA GLN A 66 -16.60 32.18 -0.76
C GLN A 66 -16.61 31.57 0.64
N GLU A 67 -15.83 30.51 0.86
CA GLU A 67 -15.67 29.85 2.16
C GLU A 67 -14.98 30.78 3.18
N MET A 68 -13.96 31.51 2.74
CA MET A 68 -13.27 32.52 3.54
C MET A 68 -14.18 33.72 3.87
N ALA A 69 -15.03 34.17 2.93
CA ALA A 69 -15.99 35.26 3.18
C ALA A 69 -17.06 34.86 4.21
N LEU A 70 -17.52 33.61 4.18
CA LEU A 70 -18.43 33.05 5.18
C LEU A 70 -17.77 32.95 6.56
N ARG A 71 -16.46 32.63 6.60
CA ARG A 71 -15.67 32.55 7.82
C ARG A 71 -15.35 33.93 8.44
N ASP A 72 -15.06 34.93 7.61
CA ASP A 72 -14.74 36.30 8.04
C ASP A 72 -16.01 37.16 8.29
N GLY A 73 -17.21 36.56 8.21
CA GLY A 73 -18.49 37.20 8.51
C GLY A 73 -18.89 38.34 7.57
N ARG A 74 -18.25 38.48 6.41
CA ARG A 74 -18.54 39.55 5.42
C ARG A 74 -19.30 39.01 4.22
N ARG A 75 -20.45 39.61 3.91
CA ARG A 75 -21.25 39.28 2.73
C ARG A 75 -20.41 39.37 1.44
N PRO A 76 -20.49 38.38 0.53
CA PRO A 76 -19.75 38.41 -0.72
C PRO A 76 -20.28 39.54 -1.62
N VAL A 77 -19.38 40.43 -2.04
CA VAL A 77 -19.71 41.50 -3.00
C VAL A 77 -19.84 40.88 -4.38
N ALA A 78 -21.05 40.92 -4.94
CA ALA A 78 -21.34 40.44 -6.28
C ALA A 78 -20.57 41.29 -7.32
N HIS A 79 -19.62 40.68 -8.03
CA HIS A 79 -19.07 41.28 -9.24
C HIS A 79 -20.09 41.12 -10.37
N ALA A 80 -20.71 42.24 -10.73
CA ALA A 80 -21.71 42.37 -11.77
C ALA A 80 -21.12 42.07 -13.15
N THR A 81 -21.80 41.19 -13.90
CA THR A 81 -21.67 41.07 -15.35
C THR A 81 -22.46 42.20 -16.02
N GLY A 82 -21.76 43.13 -16.66
CA GLY A 82 -22.36 44.24 -17.41
C GLY A 82 -21.60 44.52 -18.71
N ARG A 83 -22.23 44.19 -19.83
CA ARG A 83 -21.93 44.69 -21.18
C ARG A 83 -22.31 46.17 -21.26
N ASN A 84 -21.41 47.05 -21.71
CA ASN A 84 -21.63 48.17 -22.65
C ASN A 84 -20.41 49.10 -22.63
N GLY A 85 -19.88 49.40 -23.83
CA GLY A 85 -18.88 50.45 -24.00
C GLY A 85 -19.48 51.85 -23.87
N PRO A 86 -18.63 52.86 -23.69
CA PRO A 86 -18.48 53.84 -24.77
C PRO A 86 -17.02 54.19 -25.06
N LYS A 87 -16.79 54.66 -26.29
CA LYS A 87 -15.51 55.17 -26.83
C LYS A 87 -15.47 56.72 -26.68
N PRO A 88 -14.42 57.44 -27.13
CA PRO A 88 -13.39 58.09 -26.31
C PRO A 88 -13.41 59.64 -26.35
N THR A 89 -12.82 60.33 -25.36
CA THR A 89 -12.41 61.76 -25.45
C THR A 89 -11.17 61.98 -24.55
N GLN A 90 -9.97 62.11 -25.10
CA GLN A 90 -9.25 63.31 -25.59
C GLN A 90 -8.77 64.30 -24.52
N GLY A 91 -7.44 64.45 -24.45
CA GLY A 91 -6.70 65.61 -23.92
C GLY A 91 -5.70 65.25 -22.81
N ASN A 92 -4.41 65.55 -22.89
CA ASN A 92 -3.65 66.25 -23.93
C ASN A 92 -2.13 66.02 -23.75
N ASN A 93 -1.47 65.71 -24.87
CA ASN A 93 -0.12 66.08 -25.34
C ASN A 93 1.11 66.05 -24.41
N LYS A 94 2.11 65.26 -24.84
CA LYS A 94 3.25 65.76 -25.66
C LYS A 94 4.06 64.60 -26.27
N SER A 95 4.12 64.55 -27.61
CA SER A 95 5.15 63.82 -28.38
C SER A 95 6.31 64.77 -28.71
N PRO A 96 7.46 64.26 -29.22
CA PRO A 96 7.57 64.18 -30.68
C PRO A 96 8.27 62.93 -31.24
N ARG A 97 7.65 62.41 -32.30
CA ARG A 97 8.24 62.08 -33.62
C ARG A 97 9.32 60.99 -33.69
N VAL A 98 8.85 59.81 -34.11
CA VAL A 98 9.60 58.80 -34.88
C VAL A 98 10.21 59.40 -36.16
N PRO A 99 11.47 59.09 -36.50
CA PRO A 99 11.97 59.25 -37.86
C PRO A 99 11.53 58.06 -38.74
N ASN A 100 11.06 58.39 -39.93
CA ASN A 100 10.85 57.48 -41.05
C ASN A 100 12.19 56.77 -41.41
N PRO A 101 12.19 55.49 -41.82
CA PRO A 101 13.42 54.79 -42.16
C PRO A 101 13.97 55.28 -43.51
N ALA A 102 15.24 55.68 -43.53
CA ALA A 102 16.03 55.89 -44.75
C ALA A 102 16.81 54.59 -45.08
N PRO A 103 17.31 54.46 -46.32
CA PRO A 103 17.08 53.29 -47.16
C PRO A 103 18.01 52.10 -46.89
N LYS A 104 17.54 50.92 -47.29
CA LYS A 104 18.35 49.71 -47.41
C LYS A 104 19.56 50.00 -48.33
N PRO A 105 20.80 49.66 -47.95
CA PRO A 105 21.82 49.43 -48.95
C PRO A 105 21.42 48.16 -49.72
N SER A 106 21.01 48.34 -50.97
CA SER A 106 20.93 47.28 -51.95
C SER A 106 22.34 46.78 -52.22
N PHE A 107 22.79 45.79 -51.46
CA PHE A 107 23.81 44.87 -51.91
C PHE A 107 23.13 43.61 -52.42
N ALA A 108 23.31 43.39 -53.71
CA ALA A 108 23.05 42.13 -54.36
C ALA A 108 23.71 41.00 -53.55
N SER A 109 22.92 39.96 -53.30
CA SER A 109 23.37 38.56 -53.23
C SER A 109 24.80 38.34 -52.70
N GLY A 110 24.93 38.18 -51.40
CA GLY A 110 26.15 37.66 -50.78
C GLY A 110 25.88 37.36 -49.32
N ALA A 111 25.72 36.08 -48.98
CA ALA A 111 25.41 35.61 -47.64
C ALA A 111 26.33 36.24 -46.57
N SER A 112 25.76 36.62 -45.43
CA SER A 112 26.52 36.96 -44.21
C SER A 112 27.21 35.70 -43.70
N ARG A 113 28.35 35.35 -44.31
CA ARG A 113 29.17 34.19 -43.94
C ARG A 113 29.89 34.50 -42.63
N LYS A 114 29.79 33.59 -41.66
CA LYS A 114 30.47 33.73 -40.36
C LYS A 114 31.99 33.54 -40.56
N PRO A 115 32.85 34.05 -39.67
CA PRO A 115 34.32 33.91 -39.77
C PRO A 115 34.87 32.47 -39.75
N VAL A 116 33.98 31.48 -39.60
CA VAL A 116 34.25 30.03 -39.55
C VAL A 116 33.62 29.28 -40.73
N ASP A 117 33.18 30.00 -41.78
CA ASP A 117 32.53 29.41 -42.96
C ASP A 117 33.60 28.93 -43.97
N GLU A 118 33.68 27.61 -44.17
CA GLU A 118 34.63 26.91 -45.05
C GLU A 118 34.71 27.54 -46.46
N LYS A 119 33.55 27.98 -46.98
CA LYS A 119 33.44 28.57 -48.33
C LYS A 119 34.05 29.96 -48.43
N LEU A 120 34.12 30.72 -47.32
CA LEU A 120 34.79 32.01 -47.29
C LEU A 120 36.32 31.84 -47.38
N PHE A 121 36.86 30.80 -46.76
CA PHE A 121 38.28 30.45 -46.82
C PHE A 121 38.70 29.96 -48.20
N GLU A 122 37.86 29.16 -48.85
CA GLU A 122 38.11 28.66 -50.21
C GLU A 122 38.15 29.79 -51.25
N ASP A 123 37.29 30.79 -51.10
CA ASP A 123 37.21 31.96 -51.99
C ASP A 123 38.44 32.88 -51.83
N VAL A 124 38.93 33.09 -50.60
CA VAL A 124 40.15 33.88 -50.32
C VAL A 124 41.42 33.15 -50.82
N TYR A 125 41.48 31.82 -50.68
CA TYR A 125 42.60 31.01 -51.17
C TYR A 125 42.69 30.98 -52.70
N LYS A 126 41.55 30.86 -53.39
CA LYS A 126 41.46 30.95 -54.86
C LYS A 126 41.87 32.33 -55.39
N GLN A 127 41.66 33.39 -54.62
CA GLN A 127 42.06 34.75 -54.98
C GLN A 127 43.55 35.00 -54.79
N TYR A 128 44.19 34.35 -53.81
CA TYR A 128 45.64 34.36 -53.59
C TYR A 128 46.40 33.61 -54.70
N GLN A 129 45.93 32.43 -55.13
CA GLN A 129 46.53 31.67 -56.23
C GLN A 129 46.57 32.43 -57.57
N LYS A 130 45.68 33.42 -57.76
CA LYS A 130 45.59 34.21 -59.00
C LYS A 130 46.52 35.44 -59.03
N GLY A 131 47.36 35.66 -58.01
CA GLY A 131 48.43 36.67 -58.02
C GLY A 131 47.99 38.14 -57.96
N THR A 132 46.69 38.43 -57.82
CA THR A 132 46.14 39.79 -57.72
C THR A 132 46.04 40.22 -56.25
N TYR A 133 47.16 40.56 -55.62
CA TYR A 133 47.16 41.14 -54.27
C TYR A 133 47.40 42.64 -54.33
N GLY A 134 46.33 43.41 -54.22
CA GLY A 134 46.33 44.87 -54.21
C GLY A 134 45.01 45.38 -53.66
N GLY A 135 44.84 45.32 -52.34
CA GLY A 135 43.64 45.85 -51.69
C GLY A 135 43.40 45.26 -50.31
N SER A 136 43.31 46.13 -49.31
CA SER A 136 43.15 45.86 -47.88
C SER A 136 42.11 44.79 -47.54
N ALA A 137 42.49 43.89 -46.63
CA ALA A 137 41.57 42.92 -46.01
C ALA A 137 40.43 43.64 -45.27
N PRO A 138 39.18 43.13 -45.32
CA PRO A 138 38.04 43.76 -44.68
C PRO A 138 37.93 43.25 -43.24
N PHE A 139 38.77 43.76 -42.33
CA PHE A 139 38.58 43.56 -40.90
C PHE A 139 38.73 44.88 -40.16
N GLY A 140 37.70 45.19 -39.37
CA GLY A 140 37.63 46.36 -38.52
C GLY A 140 38.73 46.36 -37.46
N ARG A 141 39.07 47.58 -37.02
CA ARG A 141 39.91 47.88 -35.86
C ARG A 141 39.47 47.01 -34.69
N ASP A 142 40.26 46.00 -34.36
CA ASP A 142 40.60 45.54 -33.01
C ASP A 142 41.23 44.14 -33.14
N ASN A 143 42.49 44.11 -33.57
CA ASN A 143 43.32 42.93 -33.49
C ASN A 143 44.64 43.32 -32.80
N ARG A 144 44.79 42.85 -31.56
CA ARG A 144 46.06 42.89 -30.81
C ARG A 144 47.12 41.94 -31.36
N ASP A 145 46.79 41.16 -32.39
CA ASP A 145 47.72 40.27 -33.09
C ASP A 145 47.82 40.67 -34.57
N GLY A 146 48.15 41.95 -34.80
CA GLY A 146 48.24 42.57 -36.11
C GLY A 146 49.57 42.29 -36.82
N PHE A 147 49.47 41.47 -37.87
CA PHE A 147 50.39 41.34 -39.00
C PHE A 147 50.94 42.71 -39.44
N ARG A 148 52.18 43.05 -39.05
CA ARG A 148 52.92 44.20 -39.58
C ARG A 148 53.71 43.76 -40.81
N GLY A 149 53.50 44.47 -41.91
CA GLY A 149 54.16 44.20 -43.18
C GLY A 149 55.68 44.33 -43.12
N ALA A 150 56.35 43.33 -43.68
CA ALA A 150 57.61 43.42 -44.38
C ALA A 150 57.68 42.20 -45.31
N GLY A 151 58.21 42.39 -46.51
CA GLY A 151 58.14 41.41 -47.59
C GLY A 151 58.75 40.04 -47.27
N ALA A 152 58.40 39.09 -48.15
CA ALA A 152 58.91 37.74 -48.31
C ALA A 152 58.02 36.59 -47.82
N ASN A 153 57.70 35.75 -48.82
CA ASN A 153 57.55 34.30 -48.79
C ASN A 153 56.13 33.72 -48.71
N GLN A 154 55.74 33.05 -49.80
CA GLN A 154 54.46 32.34 -49.97
C GLN A 154 54.23 31.22 -48.93
N GLN A 155 55.27 30.84 -48.19
CA GLN A 155 55.24 29.85 -47.10
C GLN A 155 54.47 30.35 -45.85
N SER A 156 54.46 31.66 -45.55
CA SER A 156 53.87 32.19 -44.30
C SER A 156 52.33 32.17 -44.29
N PHE A 157 51.68 32.44 -45.43
CA PHE A 157 50.21 32.35 -45.53
C PHE A 157 49.71 30.90 -45.54
N ALA A 158 50.48 29.98 -46.15
CA ALA A 158 50.15 28.56 -46.17
C ALA A 158 50.21 27.94 -44.75
N GLU A 159 51.18 28.34 -43.94
CA GLU A 159 51.26 27.93 -42.53
C GLU A 159 50.14 28.54 -41.68
N TRP A 160 49.83 29.82 -41.87
CA TRP A 160 48.68 30.46 -41.23
C TRP A 160 47.35 29.79 -41.60
N PHE A 161 47.16 29.43 -42.87
CA PHE A 161 45.96 28.76 -43.37
C PHE A 161 45.83 27.33 -42.83
N LYS A 162 46.92 26.55 -42.81
CA LYS A 162 46.94 25.21 -42.19
C LYS A 162 46.59 25.27 -40.71
N ARG A 163 47.19 26.21 -39.98
CA ARG A 163 46.88 26.44 -38.56
C ARG A 163 45.40 26.79 -38.36
N LYS A 164 44.82 27.61 -39.24
CA LYS A 164 43.40 27.96 -39.17
C LYS A 164 42.47 26.79 -39.49
N GLN A 165 42.82 25.93 -40.45
CA GLN A 165 42.06 24.71 -40.70
C GLN A 165 42.15 23.73 -39.52
N GLU A 166 43.31 23.64 -38.87
CA GLU A 166 43.49 22.79 -37.70
C GLU A 166 42.71 23.31 -36.48
N GLU A 167 42.66 24.64 -36.27
CA GLU A 167 41.80 25.26 -35.26
C GLU A 167 40.30 25.01 -35.53
N LEU A 168 39.85 25.06 -36.79
CA LEU A 168 38.48 24.72 -37.17
C LEU A 168 38.18 23.25 -36.90
N ARG A 169 39.09 22.35 -37.27
CA ARG A 169 38.93 20.91 -37.03
C ARG A 169 38.85 20.59 -35.53
N GLN A 170 39.69 21.21 -34.71
CA GLN A 170 39.63 21.09 -33.25
C GLN A 170 38.33 21.65 -32.69
N ALA A 171 37.84 22.78 -33.22
CA ALA A 171 36.55 23.34 -32.82
C ALA A 171 35.37 22.42 -33.18
N GLU A 172 35.40 21.75 -34.33
CA GLU A 172 34.41 20.75 -34.72
C GLU A 172 34.44 19.50 -33.85
N GLU A 173 35.64 19.01 -33.49
CA GLU A 173 35.81 17.89 -32.57
C GLU A 173 35.24 18.22 -31.18
N VAL A 174 35.51 19.42 -30.67
CA VAL A 174 34.92 19.90 -29.41
C VAL A 174 33.40 20.03 -29.51
N PHE A 175 32.87 20.47 -30.65
CA PHE A 175 31.43 20.59 -30.86
C PHE A 175 30.75 19.21 -30.91
N LYS A 176 31.35 18.23 -31.60
CA LYS A 176 30.90 16.83 -31.59
C LYS A 176 30.94 16.22 -30.19
N ALA A 177 32.03 16.43 -29.45
CA ALA A 177 32.15 15.97 -28.06
C ALA A 177 31.08 16.57 -27.14
N LYS A 178 30.75 17.86 -27.30
CA LYS A 178 29.64 18.51 -26.58
C LYS A 178 28.27 17.93 -26.94
N LEU A 179 28.05 17.64 -28.22
CA LEU A 179 26.82 16.99 -28.70
C LEU A 179 26.67 15.57 -28.13
N ASP A 180 27.75 14.79 -28.12
CA ASP A 180 27.74 13.43 -27.55
C ASP A 180 27.57 13.45 -26.03
N TYR A 181 28.16 14.42 -25.34
CA TYR A 181 27.92 14.65 -23.92
C TYR A 181 26.45 15.02 -23.64
N ALA A 182 25.86 15.92 -24.45
CA ALA A 182 24.45 16.28 -24.31
C ALA A 182 23.51 15.08 -24.52
N LYS A 183 23.78 14.23 -25.53
CA LYS A 183 23.01 12.99 -25.75
C LYS A 183 23.14 12.00 -24.58
N LYS A 184 24.33 11.85 -24.01
CA LYS A 184 24.55 11.02 -22.82
C LYS A 184 23.78 11.56 -21.61
N LEU A 185 23.78 12.88 -21.41
CA LEU A 185 23.03 13.53 -20.36
C LEU A 185 21.53 13.31 -20.51
N GLU A 186 20.96 13.49 -21.72
CA GLU A 186 19.55 13.20 -21.97
C GLU A 186 19.18 11.73 -21.72
N PHE A 187 20.07 10.79 -22.03
CA PHE A 187 19.86 9.37 -21.76
C PHE A 187 19.87 9.06 -20.26
N GLU A 188 20.80 9.66 -19.50
CA GLU A 188 20.85 9.54 -18.05
C GLU A 188 19.64 10.18 -17.38
N GLU A 189 19.16 11.32 -17.87
CA GLU A 189 17.94 11.96 -17.37
C GLU A 189 16.70 11.10 -17.64
N LYS A 190 16.59 10.50 -18.82
CA LYS A 190 15.50 9.55 -19.14
C LYS A 190 15.55 8.32 -18.24
N ARG A 191 16.75 7.75 -18.01
CA ARG A 191 16.93 6.62 -17.10
C ARG A 191 16.52 6.98 -15.67
N ARG A 192 16.96 8.14 -15.16
CA ARG A 192 16.55 8.62 -13.83
C ARG A 192 15.04 8.84 -13.78
N ALA A 193 14.44 9.44 -14.80
CA ALA A 193 12.99 9.62 -14.87
C ALA A 193 12.23 8.29 -14.84
N GLU A 194 12.75 7.26 -15.53
CA GLU A 194 12.17 5.92 -15.53
C GLU A 194 12.34 5.21 -14.19
N GLU A 195 13.52 5.29 -13.56
CA GLU A 195 13.76 4.81 -12.20
C GLU A 195 12.83 5.49 -11.18
N TRP A 196 12.63 6.81 -11.32
CA TRP A 196 11.66 7.56 -10.53
C TRP A 196 10.23 7.11 -10.78
N ARG A 197 9.83 6.82 -12.03
CA ARG A 197 8.49 6.32 -12.36
C ARG A 197 8.24 4.96 -11.73
N ILE A 198 9.20 4.03 -11.85
CA ILE A 198 9.13 2.69 -11.23
C ILE A 198 9.01 2.81 -9.70
N LEU A 199 9.76 3.73 -9.09
CA LEU A 199 9.68 3.97 -7.65
C LEU A 199 8.33 4.57 -7.22
N GLN A 200 7.70 5.41 -8.06
CA GLN A 200 6.35 5.92 -7.81
C GLN A 200 5.31 4.80 -7.95
N GLU A 201 5.34 4.04 -9.04
CA GLU A 201 4.44 2.90 -9.26
C GLU A 201 4.53 1.89 -8.11
N ARG A 202 5.74 1.61 -7.61
CA ARG A 202 5.94 0.74 -6.45
C ARG A 202 5.31 1.32 -5.18
N ARG A 203 5.49 2.61 -4.90
CA ARG A 203 4.89 3.28 -3.74
C ARG A 203 3.37 3.38 -3.85
N GLU A 204 2.82 3.52 -5.05
CA GLU A 204 1.39 3.50 -5.29
C GLU A 204 0.82 2.10 -5.06
N ARG A 205 1.48 1.05 -5.57
CA ARG A 205 1.09 -0.34 -5.27
C ARG A 205 1.15 -0.65 -3.78
N GLU A 206 2.20 -0.23 -3.08
CA GLU A 206 2.31 -0.41 -1.63
C GLU A 206 1.15 0.28 -0.88
N ARG A 207 0.77 1.50 -1.30
CA ARG A 207 -0.40 2.21 -0.73
C ARG A 207 -1.72 1.53 -1.08
N GLU A 208 -1.88 1.05 -2.30
CA GLU A 208 -3.08 0.31 -2.72
C GLU A 208 -3.21 -0.99 -1.93
N GLU A 209 -2.13 -1.73 -1.74
CA GLU A 209 -2.09 -2.91 -0.88
C GLU A 209 -2.43 -2.58 0.57
N GLU A 210 -1.92 -1.46 1.13
CA GLU A 210 -2.29 -1.01 2.47
C GLU A 210 -3.79 -0.68 2.58
N ILE A 211 -4.36 -0.02 1.57
CA ILE A 211 -5.79 0.31 1.53
C ILE A 211 -6.63 -0.97 1.43
N GLU A 212 -6.24 -1.92 0.58
CA GLU A 212 -6.93 -3.21 0.45
C GLU A 212 -6.83 -4.05 1.73
N ARG A 213 -5.66 -4.11 2.36
CA ARG A 213 -5.51 -4.75 3.68
C ARG A 213 -6.39 -4.08 4.74
N ALA A 214 -6.46 -2.76 4.75
CA ALA A 214 -7.32 -2.02 5.68
C ALA A 214 -8.82 -2.24 5.39
N ARG A 215 -9.22 -2.40 4.12
CA ARG A 215 -10.59 -2.76 3.74
C ARG A 215 -10.93 -4.18 4.18
N ALA A 216 -10.08 -5.15 3.85
CA ALA A 216 -10.24 -6.54 4.25
C ALA A 216 -10.32 -6.68 5.78
N GLN A 217 -9.49 -5.93 6.52
CA GLN A 217 -9.56 -5.90 7.98
C GLN A 217 -10.90 -5.35 8.48
N ARG A 218 -11.41 -4.25 7.92
CA ARG A 218 -12.72 -3.68 8.29
C ARG A 218 -13.88 -4.61 7.95
N GLU A 219 -13.79 -5.31 6.83
CA GLU A 219 -14.79 -6.31 6.43
C GLU A 219 -14.80 -7.47 7.41
N TRP A 220 -13.62 -8.01 7.75
CA TRP A 220 -13.47 -9.06 8.75
C TRP A 220 -13.97 -8.64 10.14
N GLU A 221 -13.61 -7.44 10.60
CA GLU A 221 -14.12 -6.86 11.85
C GLU A 221 -15.65 -6.70 11.81
N GLY A 222 -16.20 -6.31 10.65
CA GLY A 222 -17.64 -6.21 10.43
C GLY A 222 -18.35 -7.57 10.45
N GLU A 223 -17.74 -8.61 9.88
CA GLU A 223 -18.22 -9.99 9.94
C GLU A 223 -18.19 -10.55 11.35
N LEU A 224 -17.10 -10.32 12.07
CA LEU A 224 -16.96 -10.71 13.48
C LEU A 224 -18.08 -10.09 14.31
N LEU A 225 -18.32 -8.78 14.15
CA LEU A 225 -19.40 -8.10 14.86
C LEU A 225 -20.80 -8.62 14.49
N ARG A 226 -21.03 -9.01 13.23
CA ARG A 226 -22.29 -9.65 12.81
C ARG A 226 -22.45 -11.00 13.51
N HIS A 227 -21.41 -11.83 13.50
CA HIS A 227 -21.42 -13.14 14.16
C HIS A 227 -21.62 -13.00 15.67
N GLU A 228 -20.95 -12.05 16.33
CA GLU A 228 -21.15 -11.75 17.75
C GLU A 228 -22.59 -11.33 18.06
N LYS A 229 -23.19 -10.47 17.22
CA LYS A 229 -24.61 -10.07 17.37
C LYS A 229 -25.56 -11.24 17.18
N GLU A 230 -25.30 -12.10 16.20
CA GLU A 230 -26.10 -13.31 15.99
C GLU A 230 -26.00 -14.27 17.18
N MET A 231 -24.80 -14.48 17.70
CA MET A 231 -24.58 -15.31 18.89
C MET A 231 -25.25 -14.71 20.13
N ALA A 232 -25.15 -13.40 20.34
CA ALA A 232 -25.85 -12.72 21.42
C ALA A 232 -27.38 -12.82 21.28
N SER A 233 -27.91 -12.74 20.05
CA SER A 233 -29.34 -12.95 19.80
C SER A 233 -29.78 -14.38 20.12
N LYS A 234 -28.98 -15.38 19.75
CA LYS A 234 -29.24 -16.80 20.08
C LYS A 234 -29.21 -17.03 21.59
N ILE A 235 -28.22 -16.47 22.29
CA ILE A 235 -28.11 -16.56 23.76
C ILE A 235 -29.35 -15.94 24.41
N ARG A 236 -29.74 -14.72 23.99
CA ARG A 236 -30.92 -14.05 24.52
C ARG A 236 -32.21 -14.87 24.31
N LYS A 237 -32.40 -15.44 23.11
CA LYS A 237 -33.55 -16.32 22.84
C LYS A 237 -33.54 -17.56 23.73
N ALA A 238 -32.38 -18.20 23.91
CA ALA A 238 -32.25 -19.34 24.79
C ALA A 238 -32.52 -18.99 26.27
N GLU A 239 -32.13 -17.80 26.72
CA GLU A 239 -32.47 -17.30 28.06
C GLU A 239 -33.97 -17.03 28.21
N GLU A 240 -34.60 -16.42 27.21
CA GLU A 240 -36.06 -16.19 27.19
C GLU A 240 -36.83 -17.53 27.21
N GLU A 241 -36.38 -18.53 26.46
CA GLU A 241 -36.95 -19.89 26.51
C GLU A 241 -36.73 -20.55 27.87
N LYS A 242 -35.53 -20.44 28.44
CA LYS A 242 -35.23 -20.95 29.78
C LYS A 242 -36.11 -20.31 30.85
N GLN A 243 -36.36 -19.00 30.76
CA GLN A 243 -37.27 -18.29 31.67
C GLN A 243 -38.72 -18.77 31.51
N LYS A 244 -39.19 -18.96 30.27
CA LYS A 244 -40.53 -19.54 30.02
C LYS A 244 -40.66 -20.94 30.61
N MET A 245 -39.64 -21.78 30.42
CA MET A 245 -39.61 -23.14 30.96
C MET A 245 -39.53 -23.15 32.50
N ALA A 246 -38.79 -22.21 33.10
CA ALA A 246 -38.74 -22.04 34.54
C ALA A 246 -40.10 -21.59 35.11
N ALA A 247 -40.74 -20.60 34.49
CA ALA A 247 -42.07 -20.15 34.88
C ALA A 247 -43.12 -21.26 34.75
N TYR A 248 -43.06 -22.05 33.68
CA TYR A 248 -43.92 -23.22 33.51
C TYR A 248 -43.69 -24.27 34.61
N SER A 249 -42.42 -24.56 34.93
CA SER A 249 -42.06 -25.48 36.02
C SER A 249 -42.54 -24.98 37.39
N GLU A 250 -42.46 -23.68 37.67
CA GLU A 250 -42.99 -23.10 38.91
C GLU A 250 -44.50 -23.24 39.03
N VAL A 251 -45.24 -23.02 37.93
CA VAL A 251 -46.69 -23.24 37.90
C VAL A 251 -47.02 -24.71 38.16
N GLN A 252 -46.29 -25.65 37.56
CA GLN A 252 -46.48 -27.07 37.81
C GLN A 252 -46.17 -27.47 39.25
N LYS A 253 -45.11 -26.92 39.85
CA LYS A 253 -44.82 -27.13 41.28
C LYS A 253 -45.95 -26.65 42.18
N ARG A 254 -46.50 -25.46 41.92
CA ARG A 254 -47.65 -24.94 42.69
C ARG A 254 -48.88 -25.83 42.54
N GLN A 255 -49.18 -26.29 41.32
CA GLN A 255 -50.27 -27.24 41.10
C GLN A 255 -50.06 -28.54 41.88
N GLN A 256 -48.82 -29.02 41.97
CA GLN A 256 -48.47 -30.21 42.74
C GLN A 256 -48.57 -29.98 44.25
N GLU A 257 -48.13 -28.83 44.75
CA GLU A 257 -48.30 -28.44 46.16
C GLU A 257 -49.79 -28.32 46.55
N ASP A 258 -50.62 -27.74 45.68
CA ASP A 258 -52.06 -27.64 45.88
C ASP A 258 -52.72 -29.03 45.88
N LEU A 259 -52.30 -29.92 44.97
CA LEU A 259 -52.75 -31.32 44.93
C LEU A 259 -52.38 -32.06 46.22
N ASP A 260 -51.14 -31.91 46.69
CA ASP A 260 -50.64 -32.50 47.92
C ASP A 260 -51.37 -31.96 49.16
N ALA A 261 -51.71 -30.67 49.18
CA ALA A 261 -52.50 -30.07 50.24
C ALA A 261 -53.91 -30.69 50.28
N HIS A 262 -54.58 -30.79 49.13
CA HIS A 262 -55.88 -31.45 49.03
C HIS A 262 -55.82 -32.93 49.42
N LEU A 263 -54.75 -33.64 49.09
CA LEU A 263 -54.56 -35.01 49.53
C LEU A 263 -54.42 -35.12 51.05
N ARG A 264 -53.70 -34.20 51.70
CA ARG A 264 -53.60 -34.16 53.16
C ARG A 264 -54.94 -33.87 53.82
N GLU A 265 -55.72 -32.93 53.27
CA GLU A 265 -57.08 -32.64 53.73
C GLU A 265 -58.00 -33.85 53.60
N LEU A 266 -57.97 -34.54 52.44
CA LEU A 266 -58.73 -35.76 52.22
C LEU A 266 -58.29 -36.89 53.15
N ALA A 267 -57.00 -37.03 53.43
CA ALA A 267 -56.49 -38.02 54.38
C ALA A 267 -56.93 -37.71 55.83
N MET A 268 -56.97 -36.43 56.21
CA MET A 268 -57.51 -35.99 57.50
C MET A 268 -59.00 -36.26 57.60
N MET A 269 -59.78 -35.89 56.58
CA MET A 269 -61.22 -36.23 56.51
C MET A 269 -61.44 -37.74 56.59
N LYS A 270 -60.66 -38.53 55.83
CA LYS A 270 -60.73 -39.99 55.86
C LYS A 270 -60.56 -40.52 57.29
N LYS A 271 -59.55 -40.02 58.01
CA LYS A 271 -59.27 -40.41 59.39
C LYS A 271 -60.40 -40.00 60.34
N GLU A 272 -60.96 -38.81 60.18
CA GLU A 272 -62.12 -38.35 60.97
C GLU A 272 -63.35 -39.23 60.75
N LEU A 273 -63.65 -39.59 59.49
CA LEU A 273 -64.76 -40.49 59.14
C LEU A 273 -64.52 -41.91 59.68
N GLU A 274 -63.28 -42.40 59.66
CA GLU A 274 -62.92 -43.68 60.28
C GLU A 274 -63.09 -43.66 61.80
N ASP A 275 -62.67 -42.58 62.46
CA ASP A 275 -62.82 -42.40 63.90
C ASP A 275 -64.31 -42.22 64.29
N GLU A 276 -65.11 -41.51 63.49
CA GLU A 276 -66.57 -41.46 63.65
C GLU A 276 -67.21 -42.83 63.49
N ARG A 277 -66.81 -43.61 62.48
CA ARG A 277 -67.30 -44.97 62.27
C ARG A 277 -66.95 -45.89 63.45
N ARG A 278 -65.75 -45.74 64.03
CA ARG A 278 -65.35 -46.43 65.27
C ARG A 278 -66.20 -46.01 66.47
N ARG A 279 -66.47 -44.71 66.63
CA ARG A 279 -67.35 -44.19 67.70
C ARG A 279 -68.77 -44.72 67.58
N LEU A 280 -69.35 -44.68 66.38
CA LEU A 280 -70.68 -45.23 66.11
C LEU A 280 -70.74 -46.76 66.35
N ALA A 281 -69.68 -47.49 66.02
CA ALA A 281 -69.58 -48.91 66.35
C ALA A 281 -69.60 -49.15 67.87
N THR A 282 -68.84 -48.37 68.65
CA THR A 282 -68.87 -48.45 70.13
C THR A 282 -70.22 -48.04 70.71
N GLU A 283 -70.87 -47.01 70.16
CA GLU A 283 -72.22 -46.61 70.56
C GLU A 283 -73.27 -47.68 70.23
N ARG A 284 -73.16 -48.39 69.10
CA ARG A 284 -74.04 -49.52 68.78
C ARG A 284 -73.89 -50.67 69.78
N GLU A 285 -72.67 -50.94 70.22
CA GLU A 285 -72.41 -51.97 71.25
C GLU A 285 -73.02 -51.59 72.59
N LEU A 286 -72.92 -50.32 73.00
CA LEU A 286 -73.56 -49.80 74.21
C LEU A 286 -75.08 -49.80 74.10
N ALA A 287 -75.62 -49.33 72.97
CA ALA A 287 -77.05 -49.20 72.73
C ALA A 287 -77.76 -50.56 72.69
N ARG A 288 -77.07 -51.67 72.38
CA ARG A 288 -77.61 -53.03 72.48
C ARG A 288 -78.01 -53.44 73.91
N GLN A 289 -77.61 -52.69 74.94
CA GLN A 289 -77.91 -52.98 76.34
C GLN A 289 -79.17 -52.26 76.90
N GLU A 290 -79.82 -51.37 76.13
CA GLU A 290 -80.99 -50.56 76.57
C GLU A 290 -82.36 -51.12 76.05
N SER A 291 -83.47 -50.35 76.08
CA SER A 291 -84.86 -50.81 75.79
C SER A 291 -85.30 -50.73 74.31
N THR A 292 -86.21 -51.62 73.88
CA THR A 292 -86.38 -52.19 72.51
C THR A 292 -86.86 -51.27 71.38
N ASP A 293 -87.74 -50.30 71.61
CA ASP A 293 -88.44 -49.63 70.50
C ASP A 293 -87.73 -48.36 70.00
N GLN A 294 -87.09 -47.61 70.89
CA GLN A 294 -86.24 -46.46 70.50
C GLN A 294 -84.89 -46.92 69.91
N GLN A 295 -84.44 -48.13 70.26
CA GLN A 295 -83.23 -48.75 69.74
C GLN A 295 -83.28 -48.97 68.24
N HIS A 296 -84.39 -49.49 67.72
CA HIS A 296 -84.46 -49.90 66.31
C HIS A 296 -84.36 -48.70 65.36
N ALA A 297 -85.03 -47.58 65.69
CA ALA A 297 -84.94 -46.35 64.92
C ALA A 297 -83.55 -45.70 64.99
N ARG A 298 -82.87 -45.78 66.14
CA ARG A 298 -81.51 -45.24 66.33
C ARG A 298 -80.46 -46.08 65.59
N LEU A 299 -80.59 -47.41 65.64
CA LEU A 299 -79.75 -48.37 64.90
C LEU A 299 -79.91 -48.26 63.38
N GLU A 300 -81.12 -48.03 62.89
CA GLU A 300 -81.39 -47.80 61.46
C GLU A 300 -80.69 -46.52 60.97
N ARG A 301 -80.79 -45.41 61.72
CA ARG A 301 -80.10 -44.16 61.39
C ARG A 301 -78.57 -44.31 61.44
N GLN A 302 -78.04 -45.03 62.44
CA GLN A 302 -76.61 -45.32 62.52
C GLN A 302 -76.14 -46.19 61.36
N ARG A 303 -76.92 -47.19 60.93
CA ARG A 303 -76.63 -48.00 59.73
C ARG A 303 -76.63 -47.17 58.45
N GLN A 304 -77.57 -46.22 58.30
CA GLN A 304 -77.59 -45.33 57.15
C GLN A 304 -76.37 -44.41 57.14
N ARG A 305 -76.00 -43.85 58.31
CA ARG A 305 -74.80 -43.03 58.44
C ARG A 305 -73.50 -43.81 58.16
N GLU A 306 -73.38 -45.04 58.66
CA GLU A 306 -72.23 -45.92 58.35
C GLU A 306 -72.10 -46.20 56.84
N LYS A 307 -73.23 -46.36 56.13
CA LYS A 307 -73.24 -46.57 54.67
C LYS A 307 -72.83 -45.31 53.92
N GLU A 308 -73.28 -44.13 54.36
CA GLU A 308 -72.85 -42.85 53.80
C GLU A 308 -71.34 -42.63 54.01
N LEU A 309 -70.85 -42.85 55.24
CA LEU A 309 -69.43 -42.73 55.58
C LEU A 309 -68.57 -43.68 54.73
N ALA A 310 -69.03 -44.92 54.49
CA ALA A 310 -68.32 -45.88 53.64
C ALA A 310 -68.22 -45.42 52.18
N LEU A 311 -69.27 -44.78 51.65
CA LEU A 311 -69.26 -44.24 50.29
C LEU A 311 -68.33 -43.02 50.17
N GLU A 312 -68.29 -42.16 51.18
CA GLU A 312 -67.39 -41.01 51.23
C GLU A 312 -65.92 -41.44 51.34
N LEU A 313 -65.64 -42.46 52.15
CA LEU A 313 -64.34 -43.12 52.26
C LEU A 313 -63.86 -43.65 50.90
N GLN A 314 -64.74 -44.37 50.18
CA GLN A 314 -64.42 -44.92 48.86
C GLN A 314 -64.09 -43.80 47.85
N ARG A 315 -64.87 -42.71 47.85
CA ARG A 315 -64.61 -41.54 46.99
C ARG A 315 -63.31 -40.81 47.35
N ALA A 316 -62.93 -40.78 48.63
CA ALA A 316 -61.67 -40.20 49.06
C ALA A 316 -60.48 -41.07 48.63
N GLU A 317 -60.61 -42.40 48.71
CA GLU A 317 -59.59 -43.35 48.24
C GLU A 317 -59.37 -43.24 46.72
N GLU A 318 -60.43 -43.18 45.93
CA GLU A 318 -60.33 -42.99 44.47
C GLU A 318 -59.60 -41.69 44.10
N LYS A 319 -59.84 -40.60 44.83
CA LYS A 319 -59.13 -39.32 44.61
C LYS A 319 -57.65 -39.41 44.94
N ILE A 320 -57.29 -40.15 46.00
CA ILE A 320 -55.89 -40.38 46.38
C ILE A 320 -55.18 -41.21 45.31
N GLU A 321 -55.84 -42.24 44.79
CA GLU A 321 -55.29 -43.11 43.75
C GLU A 321 -55.01 -42.35 42.45
N VAL A 322 -55.95 -41.50 42.00
CA VAL A 322 -55.76 -40.64 40.81
C VAL A 322 -54.60 -39.66 41.01
N ALA A 323 -54.46 -39.09 42.19
CA ALA A 323 -53.39 -38.15 42.46
C ALA A 323 -52.01 -38.82 42.51
N LEU A 324 -51.90 -40.03 43.07
CA LEU A 324 -50.69 -40.84 43.04
C LEU A 324 -50.30 -41.24 41.61
N ALA A 325 -51.28 -41.56 40.76
CA ALA A 325 -51.04 -41.83 39.34
C ALA A 325 -50.47 -40.60 38.62
N ASN A 326 -51.06 -39.40 38.82
CA ASN A 326 -50.55 -38.16 38.25
C ASN A 326 -49.12 -37.82 38.74
N GLN A 327 -48.80 -38.12 39.99
CA GLN A 327 -47.45 -37.94 40.53
C GLN A 327 -46.44 -38.88 39.84
N ALA A 328 -46.80 -40.14 39.61
CA ALA A 328 -45.95 -41.11 38.92
C ALA A 328 -45.68 -40.69 37.47
N ASP A 329 -46.68 -40.17 36.76
CA ASP A 329 -46.52 -39.63 35.40
C ASP A 329 -45.55 -38.44 35.36
N TYR A 330 -45.60 -37.57 36.38
CA TYR A 330 -44.68 -36.43 36.50
C TYR A 330 -43.23 -36.89 36.76
N GLU A 331 -43.03 -37.86 37.64
CA GLU A 331 -41.72 -38.44 37.92
C GLU A 331 -41.13 -39.15 36.69
N ALA A 332 -41.97 -39.82 35.90
CA ALA A 332 -41.57 -40.43 34.63
C ALA A 332 -41.12 -39.37 33.61
N TYR A 333 -41.87 -38.27 33.49
CA TYR A 333 -41.53 -37.15 32.61
C TYR A 333 -40.19 -36.49 32.98
N GLU A 334 -39.94 -36.22 34.27
CA GLU A 334 -38.65 -35.65 34.71
C GLU A 334 -37.48 -36.60 34.47
N LYS A 335 -37.66 -37.92 34.67
CA LYS A 335 -36.62 -38.91 34.32
C LYS A 335 -36.30 -38.92 32.83
N GLU A 336 -37.31 -38.92 31.96
CA GLU A 336 -37.09 -38.88 30.51
C GLU A 336 -36.37 -37.59 30.08
N ARG A 337 -36.70 -36.47 30.71
CA ARG A 337 -36.06 -35.18 30.47
C ARG A 337 -34.58 -35.18 30.89
N GLU A 338 -34.26 -35.73 32.05
CA GLU A 338 -32.86 -35.88 32.50
C GLU A 338 -32.07 -36.82 31.59
N GLU A 339 -32.66 -37.94 31.19
CA GLU A 339 -32.04 -38.85 30.22
C GLU A 339 -31.79 -38.17 28.87
N ARG A 340 -32.74 -37.36 28.39
CA ARG A 340 -32.58 -36.60 27.15
C ARG A 340 -31.43 -35.59 27.26
N ARG A 341 -31.32 -34.88 28.38
CA ARG A 341 -30.19 -33.98 28.64
C ARG A 341 -28.86 -34.74 28.60
N LEU A 342 -28.79 -35.90 29.24
CA LEU A 342 -27.58 -36.72 29.25
C LEU A 342 -27.21 -37.21 27.84
N ARG A 343 -28.19 -37.67 27.05
CA ARG A 343 -27.99 -38.06 25.64
C ARG A 343 -27.51 -36.89 24.78
N GLU A 344 -28.04 -35.68 24.98
CA GLU A 344 -27.59 -34.48 24.28
C GLU A 344 -26.15 -34.09 24.66
N GLU A 345 -25.78 -34.21 25.94
CA GLU A 345 -24.41 -33.97 26.40
C GLU A 345 -23.42 -35.00 25.81
N ASP A 346 -23.79 -36.27 25.80
CA ASP A 346 -22.97 -37.34 25.20
C ASP A 346 -22.84 -37.16 23.69
N ALA A 347 -23.92 -36.76 23.00
CA ALA A 347 -23.89 -36.43 21.58
C ALA A 347 -22.96 -35.24 21.28
N ARG A 348 -22.97 -34.20 22.12
CA ARG A 348 -22.05 -33.06 22.01
C ARG A 348 -20.59 -33.48 22.20
N ARG A 349 -20.30 -34.33 23.18
CA ARG A 349 -18.95 -34.86 23.39
C ARG A 349 -18.45 -35.64 22.17
N LEU A 350 -19.30 -36.50 21.60
CA LEU A 350 -18.96 -37.25 20.40
C LEU A 350 -18.72 -36.32 19.19
N GLU A 351 -19.53 -35.27 19.05
CA GLU A 351 -19.34 -34.28 17.98
C GLU A 351 -18.04 -33.48 18.16
N GLU A 352 -17.71 -33.06 19.38
CA GLU A 352 -16.44 -32.41 19.70
C GLU A 352 -15.25 -33.32 19.41
N GLU A 353 -15.32 -34.60 19.76
CA GLU A 353 -14.27 -35.57 19.43
C GLU A 353 -14.10 -35.74 17.92
N ARG A 354 -15.20 -35.83 17.17
CA ARG A 354 -15.15 -35.88 15.70
C ARG A 354 -14.50 -34.62 15.13
N ARG A 355 -14.85 -33.43 15.64
CA ARG A 355 -14.21 -32.17 15.22
C ARG A 355 -12.72 -32.12 15.56
N ARG A 356 -12.32 -32.65 16.72
CA ARG A 356 -10.91 -32.76 17.09
C ARG A 356 -10.17 -33.67 16.11
N GLN A 357 -10.76 -34.81 15.74
CA GLN A 357 -10.16 -35.72 14.77
C GLN A 357 -10.05 -35.10 13.38
N THR A 358 -11.07 -34.38 12.89
CA THR A 358 -10.99 -33.68 11.61
C THR A 358 -9.93 -32.60 11.63
N ASN A 359 -9.86 -31.80 12.70
CA ASN A 359 -8.85 -30.75 12.84
C ASN A 359 -7.44 -31.33 12.90
N LEU A 360 -7.24 -32.44 13.63
CA LEU A 360 -5.95 -33.15 13.66
C LEU A 360 -5.56 -33.65 12.26
N HIS A 361 -6.50 -34.24 11.53
CA HIS A 361 -6.25 -34.69 10.16
C HIS A 361 -5.91 -33.53 9.20
N GLU A 362 -6.63 -32.41 9.31
CA GLU A 362 -6.33 -31.19 8.55
C GLU A 362 -4.96 -30.59 8.91
N GLU A 363 -4.59 -30.62 10.19
CA GLU A 363 -3.25 -30.20 10.62
C GLU A 363 -2.16 -31.13 10.09
N GLU A 364 -2.36 -32.44 10.15
CA GLU A 364 -1.40 -33.42 9.64
C GLU A 364 -1.20 -33.28 8.14
N THR A 365 -2.28 -33.17 7.36
CA THR A 365 -2.21 -32.96 5.90
C THR A 365 -1.51 -31.64 5.57
N ARG A 366 -1.79 -30.57 6.32
CA ARG A 366 -1.10 -29.28 6.13
C ARG A 366 0.38 -29.35 6.49
N ARG A 367 0.76 -30.09 7.54
CA ARG A 367 2.16 -30.33 7.92
C ARG A 367 2.89 -31.14 6.84
N GLN A 368 2.27 -32.19 6.31
CA GLN A 368 2.81 -32.98 5.21
C GLN A 368 3.04 -32.12 3.97
N PHE A 369 2.03 -31.34 3.56
CA PHE A 369 2.15 -30.43 2.43
C PHE A 369 3.28 -29.40 2.62
N ASN A 370 3.38 -28.80 3.81
CA ASN A 370 4.46 -27.85 4.10
C ASN A 370 5.85 -28.53 4.08
N ALA A 371 5.97 -29.74 4.62
CA ALA A 371 7.23 -30.49 4.60
C ALA A 371 7.65 -30.85 3.17
N GLU A 372 6.72 -31.26 2.31
CA GLU A 372 6.98 -31.51 0.89
C GLU A 372 7.44 -30.25 0.16
N GLN A 373 6.81 -29.10 0.44
CA GLN A 373 7.22 -27.81 -0.12
C GLN A 373 8.62 -27.39 0.35
N GLU A 374 8.95 -27.61 1.62
CA GLU A 374 10.30 -27.34 2.15
C GLU A 374 11.35 -28.27 1.52
N GLU A 375 11.04 -29.55 1.34
CA GLU A 375 11.93 -30.50 0.67
C GLU A 375 12.14 -30.11 -0.81
N ALA A 376 11.08 -29.70 -1.52
CA ALA A 376 11.17 -29.21 -2.88
C ALA A 376 12.03 -27.94 -2.98
N ARG A 377 11.87 -26.99 -2.05
CA ARG A 377 12.72 -25.79 -1.96
C ARG A 377 14.17 -26.14 -1.68
N ARG A 378 14.42 -27.11 -0.80
CA ARG A 378 15.77 -27.58 -0.49
C ARG A 378 16.43 -28.21 -1.72
N LYS A 379 15.74 -29.11 -2.43
CA LYS A 379 16.23 -29.71 -3.70
C LYS A 379 16.54 -28.64 -4.74
N ALA A 380 15.64 -27.68 -4.94
CA ALA A 380 15.87 -26.55 -5.85
C ALA A 380 17.09 -25.70 -5.46
N SER A 381 17.29 -25.45 -4.16
CA SER A 381 18.46 -24.74 -3.64
C SER A 381 19.76 -25.52 -3.85
N GLU A 382 19.74 -26.83 -3.62
CA GLU A 382 20.88 -27.74 -3.85
C GLU A 382 21.25 -27.80 -5.33
N GLU A 383 20.27 -27.84 -6.25
CA GLU A 383 20.49 -27.77 -7.69
C GLU A 383 21.08 -26.42 -8.12
N LEU A 384 20.55 -25.31 -7.61
CA LEU A 384 21.10 -23.97 -7.86
C LEU A 384 22.52 -23.84 -7.31
N GLY A 385 22.79 -24.41 -6.14
CA GLY A 385 24.13 -24.52 -5.56
C GLY A 385 25.06 -25.34 -6.43
N GLY A 386 24.60 -26.47 -6.99
CA GLY A 386 25.33 -27.29 -7.95
C GLY A 386 25.69 -26.54 -9.22
N LYS A 387 24.71 -25.83 -9.82
CA LYS A 387 24.93 -24.99 -11.01
C LYS A 387 25.92 -23.86 -10.74
N ARG A 388 25.82 -23.18 -9.60
CA ARG A 388 26.78 -22.14 -9.19
C ARG A 388 28.20 -22.69 -9.01
N ARG A 389 28.34 -23.87 -8.38
CA ARG A 389 29.64 -24.55 -8.23
C ARG A 389 30.24 -24.90 -9.60
N ALA A 390 29.45 -25.43 -10.53
CA ALA A 390 29.92 -25.76 -11.88
C ALA A 390 30.41 -24.53 -12.65
N ILE A 391 29.69 -23.39 -12.56
CA ILE A 391 30.10 -22.13 -13.17
C ILE A 391 31.42 -21.63 -12.56
N LEU A 392 31.55 -21.66 -11.24
CA LEU A 392 32.80 -21.27 -10.56
C LEU A 392 33.97 -22.15 -10.96
N GLU A 393 33.75 -23.46 -11.09
CA GLU A 393 34.78 -24.40 -11.54
C GLU A 393 35.22 -24.10 -12.98
N GLN A 394 34.29 -23.72 -13.87
CA GLN A 394 34.63 -23.25 -15.22
C GLN A 394 35.50 -21.99 -15.18
N PHE A 395 35.13 -20.97 -14.39
CA PHE A 395 35.92 -19.76 -14.24
C PHE A 395 37.32 -20.02 -13.67
N VAL A 396 37.45 -20.95 -12.71
CA VAL A 396 38.76 -21.33 -12.18
C VAL A 396 39.62 -22.01 -13.25
N LYS A 397 39.04 -22.93 -14.04
CA LYS A 397 39.74 -23.58 -15.16
C LYS A 397 40.16 -22.59 -16.23
N GLU A 398 39.31 -21.62 -16.59
CA GLU A 398 39.65 -20.56 -17.54
C GLU A 398 40.75 -19.64 -17.02
N ARG A 399 40.69 -19.24 -15.73
CA ARG A 399 41.76 -18.48 -15.10
C ARG A 399 43.08 -19.25 -15.13
N GLN A 400 43.07 -20.55 -14.85
CA GLN A 400 44.28 -21.36 -14.88
C GLN A 400 44.86 -21.41 -16.30
N ARG A 401 44.03 -21.63 -17.32
CA ARG A 401 44.47 -21.58 -18.73
C ARG A 401 45.10 -20.25 -19.08
N HIS A 402 44.49 -19.13 -18.68
CA HIS A 402 45.06 -17.81 -18.88
C HIS A 402 46.39 -17.61 -18.15
N GLN A 403 46.55 -18.17 -16.95
CA GLN A 403 47.83 -18.14 -16.24
C GLN A 403 48.89 -18.96 -16.97
N ASP A 404 48.55 -20.17 -17.40
CA ASP A 404 49.45 -21.04 -18.15
C ASP A 404 49.87 -20.39 -19.48
N ASP A 405 48.95 -19.71 -20.19
CA ASP A 405 49.22 -18.96 -21.41
C ASP A 405 50.15 -17.77 -21.16
N VAL A 406 49.94 -17.02 -20.07
CA VAL A 406 50.81 -15.90 -19.67
C VAL A 406 52.20 -16.42 -19.30
N GLU A 407 52.29 -17.55 -18.60
CA GLU A 407 53.58 -18.19 -18.30
C GLU A 407 54.28 -18.68 -19.56
N ALA A 408 53.54 -19.24 -20.52
CA ALA A 408 54.09 -19.64 -21.81
C ALA A 408 54.64 -18.43 -22.59
N MET A 409 53.91 -17.31 -22.62
CA MET A 409 54.40 -16.07 -23.23
C MET A 409 55.63 -15.51 -22.52
N ARG A 410 55.70 -15.61 -21.18
CA ARG A 410 56.90 -15.22 -20.42
C ARG A 410 58.09 -16.09 -20.78
N ARG A 411 57.94 -17.42 -20.84
CA ARG A 411 59.01 -18.34 -21.25
C ARG A 411 59.52 -18.03 -22.66
N GLU A 412 58.63 -17.67 -23.58
CA GLU A 412 59.03 -17.27 -24.92
C GLU A 412 59.76 -15.92 -24.93
N THR A 413 59.33 -14.98 -24.09
CA THR A 413 60.01 -13.69 -23.90
C THR A 413 61.42 -13.92 -23.33
N ASP A 414 61.55 -14.72 -22.28
CA ASP A 414 62.83 -15.07 -21.66
C ASP A 414 63.76 -15.77 -22.66
N ARG A 415 63.20 -16.61 -23.54
CA ARG A 415 63.94 -17.25 -24.63
C ARG A 415 64.47 -16.22 -25.63
N ILE A 416 63.63 -15.31 -26.09
CA ILE A 416 64.02 -14.24 -27.03
C ILE A 416 65.11 -13.37 -26.40
N GLU A 417 64.94 -12.99 -25.12
CA GLU A 417 65.95 -12.22 -24.38
C GLU A 417 67.27 -12.98 -24.24
N ALA A 418 67.24 -14.28 -23.95
CA ALA A 418 68.44 -15.12 -23.89
C ALA A 418 69.13 -15.24 -25.25
N GLU A 419 68.37 -15.41 -26.35
CA GLU A 419 68.91 -15.42 -27.71
C GLU A 419 69.53 -14.06 -28.08
N MET A 420 68.89 -12.94 -27.73
CA MET A 420 69.44 -11.60 -27.91
C MET A 420 70.71 -11.38 -27.08
N GLN A 421 70.74 -11.85 -25.83
CA GLN A 421 71.90 -11.70 -24.95
C GLN A 421 73.08 -12.53 -25.44
N ALA A 422 72.86 -13.78 -25.85
CA ALA A 422 73.87 -14.63 -26.45
C ALA A 422 74.47 -14.00 -27.73
N LYS A 423 73.60 -13.41 -28.56
CA LYS A 423 73.98 -12.61 -29.72
C LYS A 423 74.85 -11.40 -29.30
N LEU A 424 74.44 -10.60 -28.31
CA LEU A 424 75.22 -9.47 -27.81
C LEU A 424 76.59 -9.88 -27.25
N ASP A 425 76.66 -11.01 -26.54
CA ASP A 425 77.92 -11.51 -25.99
C ASP A 425 78.84 -12.05 -27.10
N ALA A 426 78.30 -12.70 -28.13
CA ALA A 426 79.05 -13.07 -29.33
C ALA A 426 79.63 -11.84 -30.06
N LEU A 427 78.90 -10.73 -30.13
CA LEU A 427 79.42 -9.47 -30.68
C LEU A 427 80.56 -8.89 -29.84
N ARG A 428 80.45 -8.95 -28.51
CA ARG A 428 81.52 -8.50 -27.59
C ARG A 428 82.77 -9.35 -27.77
N GLU A 429 82.61 -10.66 -27.93
CA GLU A 429 83.69 -11.61 -28.20
C GLU A 429 84.37 -11.32 -29.56
N ALA A 430 83.58 -11.15 -30.62
CA ALA A 430 84.08 -10.81 -31.97
C ALA A 430 84.83 -9.46 -31.99
N LYS A 431 84.35 -8.48 -31.24
CA LYS A 431 85.02 -7.18 -31.08
C LYS A 431 86.34 -7.30 -30.31
N ARG A 432 86.46 -8.22 -29.35
CA ARG A 432 87.70 -8.52 -28.63
C ARG A 432 88.72 -9.29 -29.48
N SER A 433 88.24 -10.15 -30.39
CA SER A 433 89.10 -11.00 -31.25
C SER A 433 89.49 -10.35 -32.59
N GLY A 434 88.89 -9.21 -32.95
CA GLY A 434 89.25 -8.43 -34.14
C GLY A 434 88.67 -8.95 -35.45
N GLN A 435 87.63 -9.79 -35.41
CA GLN A 435 86.96 -10.31 -36.60
C GLN A 435 86.03 -9.26 -37.26
N PRO A 436 85.89 -9.27 -38.60
CA PRO A 436 84.99 -8.35 -39.31
C PRO A 436 83.52 -8.67 -38.99
N ILE A 437 82.80 -7.67 -38.46
CA ILE A 437 81.39 -7.81 -38.07
C ILE A 437 80.51 -7.46 -39.29
N ASN A 438 79.71 -8.42 -39.77
CA ASN A 438 78.72 -8.18 -40.82
C ASN A 438 77.43 -7.63 -40.21
N LEU A 439 77.14 -6.34 -40.42
CA LEU A 439 76.02 -5.62 -39.79
C LEU A 439 74.64 -5.97 -40.37
N ASP A 440 74.56 -6.65 -41.52
CA ASP A 440 73.28 -6.96 -42.18
C ASP A 440 72.55 -8.17 -41.58
N GLU A 441 73.23 -9.08 -40.88
CA GLU A 441 72.61 -10.20 -40.17
C GLU A 441 71.92 -9.81 -38.85
N TRP A 442 72.04 -8.53 -38.45
CA TRP A 442 71.71 -8.04 -37.09
C TRP A 442 70.53 -7.06 -37.04
N LYS A 443 69.78 -6.93 -38.14
CA LYS A 443 68.65 -5.97 -38.28
C LYS A 443 67.29 -6.47 -37.76
N LEU A 444 67.21 -7.61 -37.07
CA LEU A 444 65.95 -8.15 -36.53
C LEU A 444 65.73 -7.79 -35.07
#